data_AF-A0AA50FFS6-F1
#
_entry.id   AF-A0AA50FFS6-F1
#
_cell.length_a   1.000
_cell.length_b   1.000
_cell.length_c   1.000
_cell.angle_alpha   90.00
_cell.angle_beta   90.00
_cell.angle_gamma   90.00
#
_symmetry.space_group_name_H-M   'P 1'
#
loop_
_entity.id
_entity.type
_entity.pdbx_description
1 polymer ?
#
loop_
_entity_poly.entity_id
_entity_poly.type
_entity_poly.pdbx_seq_one_letter_code
_entity_poly.pdbx_strand_id
1 'polypeptide(L)'
;LSKEERMVIVISEIIQELLVAHRQGKDVNLNKMKTRISSKYGLGTSPRLVDIIAAVPADAKAILLPKLKAKPIRTASGIAVVAVMCKPHRCPHINFTGNICVYCPGGPDSDFEYSTQSYTGYEPTSMRAIRARYNPYLQTRHRVEQLKQLGHSVDKVEFIVMGGTFMSLPEDYRDYFI
;
A
#
# COMPACT_ATOMS: atom_id res chain seq x y z
N LEU A 1 -4.30 17.23 29.07
CA LEU A 1 -3.83 16.22 28.11
C LEU A 1 -4.72 16.21 26.88
N SER A 2 -4.22 16.81 25.81
CA SER A 2 -4.77 16.78 24.45
C SER A 2 -4.88 15.33 23.95
N LYS A 3 -5.76 15.09 22.98
CA LYS A 3 -5.92 13.78 22.34
C LYS A 3 -4.62 13.28 21.71
N GLU A 4 -3.83 14.18 21.14
CA GLU A 4 -2.54 13.88 20.50
C GLU A 4 -1.49 13.45 21.52
N GLU A 5 -1.38 14.18 22.63
CA GLU A 5 -0.47 13.83 23.74
C GLU A 5 -0.80 12.45 24.32
N ARG A 6 -2.09 12.14 24.50
CA ARG A 6 -2.54 10.80 24.93
C ARG A 6 -2.15 9.73 23.93
N MET A 7 -2.21 10.02 22.62
CA MET A 7 -1.84 9.07 21.58
C MET A 7 -0.34 8.75 21.62
N VAL A 8 0.51 9.76 21.81
CA VAL A 8 1.96 9.57 21.97
C VAL A 8 2.27 8.71 23.19
N ILE A 9 1.64 8.99 24.33
CA ILE A 9 1.81 8.19 25.55
C ILE A 9 1.41 6.73 25.32
N VAL A 10 0.25 6.49 24.69
CA VAL A 10 -0.23 5.14 24.40
C VAL A 10 0.73 4.38 23.47
N ILE A 11 1.24 5.03 22.42
CA ILE A 11 2.23 4.41 21.52
C ILE A 11 3.52 4.07 22.28
N SER A 12 4.00 4.98 23.15
CA SER A 12 5.19 4.75 23.95
C SER A 12 5.03 3.54 24.90
N GLU A 13 3.87 3.41 25.55
CA GLU A 13 3.59 2.29 26.46
C GLU A 13 3.45 0.96 25.72
N ILE A 14 2.83 0.96 24.53
CA ILE A 14 2.79 -0.21 23.65
C ILE A 14 4.21 -0.68 23.31
N ILE A 15 5.10 0.24 22.93
CA ILE A 15 6.49 -0.11 22.56
C ILE A 15 7.24 -0.67 23.78
N GLN A 16 7.09 -0.06 24.96
CA GLN A 16 7.73 -0.57 26.18
C GLN A 16 7.24 -1.96 26.55
N GLU A 17 5.94 -2.21 26.55
CA GLU A 17 5.41 -3.55 26.83
C GLU A 17 5.87 -4.58 25.80
N LEU A 18 5.98 -4.21 24.51
CA LEU A 18 6.51 -5.10 23.47
C LEU A 18 7.99 -5.46 23.72
N LEU A 19 8.81 -4.50 24.17
CA LEU A 19 10.21 -4.75 24.53
C LEU A 19 10.33 -5.69 25.73
N VAL A 20 9.52 -5.46 26.78
CA VAL A 20 9.50 -6.33 27.97
C VAL A 20 9.06 -7.74 27.60
N ALA A 21 7.99 -7.87 26.81
CA ALA A 21 7.51 -9.18 26.35
C ALA A 21 8.55 -9.90 25.49
N HIS A 22 9.28 -9.17 24.64
CA HIS A 22 10.36 -9.76 23.85
C HIS A 22 11.50 -10.29 24.74
N ARG A 23 11.95 -9.52 25.74
CA ARG A 23 12.98 -9.96 26.70
C ARG A 23 12.53 -11.20 27.49
N GLN A 24 11.24 -11.34 27.76
CA GLN A 24 10.65 -12.49 28.45
C GLN A 24 10.33 -13.67 27.51
N GLY A 25 10.56 -13.55 26.20
CA GLY A 25 10.24 -14.59 25.22
C GLY A 25 8.74 -14.90 25.08
N LYS A 26 7.85 -13.99 25.53
CA LYS A 26 6.39 -14.20 25.48
C LYS A 26 5.82 -13.76 24.14
N ASP A 27 4.92 -14.56 23.60
CA ASP A 27 4.11 -14.16 22.45
C ASP A 27 2.99 -13.20 22.90
N VAL A 28 2.72 -12.20 22.08
CA VAL A 28 1.83 -11.09 22.41
C VAL A 28 0.83 -10.88 21.29
N ASN A 29 -0.44 -10.91 21.65
CA ASN A 29 -1.50 -10.44 20.76
C ASN A 29 -1.52 -8.90 20.70
N LEU A 30 -0.95 -8.34 19.63
CA LEU A 30 -0.87 -6.90 19.39
C LEU A 30 -2.23 -6.20 19.44
N ASN A 31 -3.29 -6.82 18.88
CA ASN A 31 -4.61 -6.21 18.85
C ASN A 31 -5.21 -6.08 20.25
N LYS A 32 -5.10 -7.13 21.08
CA LYS A 32 -5.57 -7.11 22.46
C LYS A 32 -4.81 -6.08 23.30
N MET A 33 -3.50 -6.00 23.12
CA MET A 33 -2.64 -5.01 23.80
C MET A 33 -3.03 -3.57 23.40
N LYS A 34 -3.16 -3.28 22.10
CA LYS A 34 -3.58 -1.97 21.60
C LYS A 34 -4.92 -1.54 22.19
N THR A 35 -5.92 -2.43 22.20
CA THR A 35 -7.23 -2.10 22.75
C THR A 35 -7.15 -1.82 24.24
N ARG A 36 -6.49 -2.68 25.03
CA ARG A 36 -6.35 -2.50 26.49
C ARG A 36 -5.69 -1.16 26.84
N ILE A 37 -4.56 -0.84 26.21
CA ILE A 37 -3.83 0.39 26.49
C ILE A 37 -4.62 1.61 25.99
N SER A 38 -5.26 1.53 24.81
CA SER A 38 -6.10 2.64 24.31
C SER A 38 -7.27 2.94 25.26
N SER A 39 -7.92 1.90 25.79
CA SER A 39 -9.00 2.04 26.78
C SER A 39 -8.53 2.66 28.09
N LYS A 40 -7.33 2.30 28.57
CA LYS A 40 -6.73 2.86 29.80
C LYS A 40 -6.58 4.38 29.75
N TYR A 41 -6.28 4.94 28.57
CA TYR A 41 -6.12 6.40 28.37
C TYR A 41 -7.37 7.09 27.79
N GLY A 42 -8.47 6.36 27.64
CA GLY A 42 -9.73 6.88 27.12
C GLY A 42 -9.67 7.31 25.64
N LEU A 43 -8.86 6.64 24.81
CA LEU A 43 -8.83 6.89 23.37
C LEU A 43 -10.01 6.18 22.68
N GLY A 44 -10.79 6.94 21.90
CA GLY A 44 -11.87 6.38 21.08
C GLY A 44 -11.39 5.51 19.91
N THR A 45 -10.12 5.61 19.53
CA THR A 45 -9.53 4.85 18.42
C THR A 45 -8.15 4.32 18.79
N SER A 46 -7.86 3.08 18.40
CA SER A 46 -6.53 2.49 18.60
C SER A 46 -5.49 3.09 17.62
N PRO A 47 -4.20 3.20 18.03
CA PRO A 47 -3.13 3.69 17.14
C PRO A 47 -3.00 2.84 15.88
N ARG A 48 -2.61 3.43 14.74
CA ARG A 48 -2.38 2.64 13.52
C ARG A 48 -1.03 1.92 13.63
N LEU A 49 -0.89 0.79 12.94
CA LEU A 49 0.36 0.04 12.93
C LEU A 49 1.53 0.89 12.39
N VAL A 50 1.27 1.72 11.38
CA VAL A 50 2.27 2.66 10.82
C VAL A 50 2.77 3.66 11.85
N ASP A 51 1.89 4.14 12.75
CA ASP A 51 2.26 5.09 13.79
C ASP A 51 3.13 4.42 14.86
N ILE A 52 2.80 3.16 15.21
CA ILE A 52 3.60 2.35 16.14
C ILE A 52 4.98 2.08 15.56
N ILE A 53 5.06 1.65 14.29
CA ILE A 53 6.33 1.37 13.60
C ILE A 53 7.20 2.63 13.51
N ALA A 54 6.60 3.78 13.19
CA ALA A 54 7.32 5.05 13.07
C ALA A 54 7.92 5.50 14.42
N ALA A 55 7.24 5.22 15.52
CA ALA A 55 7.68 5.58 16.87
C ALA A 55 8.71 4.61 17.48
N VAL A 56 9.04 3.49 16.83
CA VAL A 56 10.04 2.55 17.34
C VAL A 56 11.43 3.19 17.39
N PRO A 57 12.11 3.20 18.56
CA PRO A 57 13.49 3.68 18.71
C PRO A 57 14.48 2.95 17.79
N ALA A 58 15.51 3.66 17.31
CA ALA A 58 16.44 3.13 16.31
C ALA A 58 17.21 1.86 16.76
N ASP A 59 17.55 1.79 18.05
CA ASP A 59 18.17 0.64 18.72
C ASP A 59 17.23 -0.58 18.76
N ALA A 60 15.93 -0.34 18.95
CA ALA A 60 14.91 -1.38 19.02
C ALA A 60 14.36 -1.82 17.65
N LYS A 61 14.64 -1.06 16.56
CA LYS A 61 14.10 -1.35 15.22
C LYS A 61 14.48 -2.73 14.70
N ALA A 62 15.74 -3.15 14.88
CA ALA A 62 16.21 -4.46 14.42
C ALA A 62 15.43 -5.63 15.06
N ILE A 63 14.97 -5.42 16.29
CA ILE A 63 14.27 -6.41 17.10
C ILE A 63 12.76 -6.42 16.81
N LEU A 64 12.14 -5.23 16.79
CA LEU A 64 10.69 -5.09 16.74
C LEU A 64 10.14 -5.02 15.30
N LEU A 65 10.87 -4.48 14.32
CA LEU A 65 10.37 -4.38 12.94
C LEU A 65 9.99 -5.72 12.32
N PRO A 66 10.80 -6.81 12.45
CA PRO A 66 10.41 -8.11 11.89
C PRO A 66 9.10 -8.64 12.45
N LYS A 67 8.78 -8.33 13.72
CA LYS A 67 7.56 -8.77 14.41
C LYS A 67 6.35 -7.90 14.13
N LEU A 68 6.57 -6.60 13.90
CA LEU A 68 5.53 -5.62 13.61
C LEU A 68 5.20 -5.53 12.12
N LYS A 69 6.01 -6.15 11.25
CA LYS A 69 5.83 -6.13 9.80
C LYS A 69 4.48 -6.69 9.37
N ALA A 70 3.71 -5.90 8.65
CA ALA A 70 2.41 -6.33 8.14
C ALA A 70 2.57 -7.30 6.97
N LYS A 71 1.94 -8.48 7.03
CA LYS A 71 1.92 -9.46 5.92
C LYS A 71 3.33 -9.74 5.35
N PRO A 72 4.21 -10.39 6.12
CA PRO A 72 5.62 -10.56 5.78
C PRO A 72 5.87 -11.22 4.40
N ILE A 73 4.94 -12.05 3.93
CA ILE A 73 4.97 -12.71 2.62
C ILE A 73 5.15 -11.75 1.43
N ARG A 74 4.71 -10.49 1.55
CA ARG A 74 4.74 -9.49 0.47
C ARG A 74 6.14 -9.11 0.00
N THR A 75 7.16 -9.35 0.80
CA THR A 75 8.57 -9.12 0.44
C THR A 75 9.44 -10.25 0.99
N ALA A 76 8.92 -11.48 1.04
CA ALA A 76 9.67 -12.63 1.55
C ALA A 76 10.87 -12.97 0.65
N SER A 77 10.74 -12.75 -0.67
CA SER A 77 11.82 -12.87 -1.65
C SER A 77 12.87 -11.75 -1.57
N GLY A 78 12.66 -10.74 -0.72
CA GLY A 78 13.50 -9.53 -0.69
C GLY A 78 13.23 -8.54 -1.84
N ILE A 79 12.25 -8.83 -2.71
CA ILE A 79 11.83 -7.95 -3.81
C ILE A 79 10.48 -7.31 -3.44
N ALA A 80 10.39 -5.99 -3.59
CA ALA A 80 9.18 -5.23 -3.42
C ALA A 80 8.46 -5.07 -4.77
N VAL A 81 7.28 -5.69 -4.91
CA VAL A 81 6.48 -5.59 -6.14
C VAL A 81 5.68 -4.29 -6.13
N VAL A 82 5.91 -3.44 -7.13
CA VAL A 82 5.22 -2.16 -7.35
C VAL A 82 4.46 -2.23 -8.66
N ALA A 83 3.14 -2.36 -8.55
CA ALA A 83 2.26 -2.41 -9.71
C ALA A 83 1.66 -1.03 -9.99
N VAL A 84 1.83 -0.55 -11.22
CA VAL A 84 1.37 0.76 -11.72
C VAL A 84 0.42 0.57 -12.89
N MET A 85 -0.54 1.48 -13.05
CA MET A 85 -1.45 1.44 -14.19
C MET A 85 -1.22 2.61 -15.14
N CYS A 86 -1.19 2.33 -16.44
CA CYS A 86 -1.16 3.37 -17.47
C CYS A 86 -2.52 4.06 -17.62
N LYS A 87 -2.56 5.18 -18.35
CA LYS A 87 -3.81 5.89 -18.62
C LYS A 87 -4.88 4.98 -19.25
N PRO A 88 -6.17 5.15 -18.88
CA PRO A 88 -7.28 4.53 -19.60
C PRO A 88 -7.22 4.90 -21.09
N HIS A 89 -7.31 3.89 -21.96
CA HIS A 89 -7.33 4.05 -23.40
C HIS A 89 -8.07 2.88 -24.04
N ARG A 90 -8.56 3.08 -25.27
CA ARG A 90 -9.22 2.04 -26.05
C ARG A 90 -8.19 1.06 -26.63
N CYS A 91 -8.54 -0.22 -26.70
CA CYS A 91 -7.72 -1.23 -27.38
C CYS A 91 -7.61 -0.94 -28.88
N PRO A 92 -6.45 -1.21 -29.52
CA PRO A 92 -6.23 -0.90 -30.93
C PRO A 92 -7.09 -1.74 -31.89
N HIS A 93 -7.51 -2.95 -31.48
CA HIS A 93 -8.30 -3.83 -32.33
C HIS A 93 -9.69 -3.25 -32.65
N ILE A 94 -10.21 -2.32 -31.84
CA ILE A 94 -11.52 -1.69 -32.07
C ILE A 94 -11.58 -0.97 -33.42
N ASN A 95 -10.44 -0.49 -33.92
CA ASN A 95 -10.35 0.18 -35.24
C ASN A 95 -10.57 -0.81 -36.39
N PHE A 96 -10.35 -2.11 -36.18
CA PHE A 96 -10.49 -3.16 -37.19
C PHE A 96 -11.77 -3.99 -37.00
N THR A 97 -12.16 -4.26 -35.75
CA THR A 97 -13.31 -5.11 -35.41
C THR A 97 -14.60 -4.32 -35.15
N GLY A 98 -14.49 -3.00 -34.92
CA GLY A 98 -15.59 -2.12 -34.57
C GLY A 98 -16.13 -2.28 -33.14
N ASN A 99 -15.65 -3.27 -32.38
CA ASN A 99 -16.19 -3.63 -31.06
C ASN A 99 -15.07 -3.97 -30.07
N ILE A 100 -15.38 -3.80 -28.78
CA ILE A 100 -14.56 -4.29 -27.66
C ILE A 100 -14.69 -5.82 -27.50
N CYS A 101 -13.75 -6.45 -26.80
CA CYS A 101 -13.84 -7.88 -26.47
C CYS A 101 -15.08 -8.18 -25.62
N VAL A 102 -15.82 -9.23 -25.99
CA VAL A 102 -17.08 -9.66 -25.34
C VAL A 102 -16.95 -9.83 -23.82
N TYR A 103 -15.81 -10.34 -23.34
CA TYR A 103 -15.56 -10.60 -21.92
C TYR A 103 -14.80 -9.49 -21.20
N CYS A 104 -14.59 -8.32 -21.82
CA CYS A 104 -13.88 -7.23 -21.18
C CYS A 104 -14.85 -6.34 -20.38
N PRO A 105 -14.77 -6.32 -19.04
CA PRO A 105 -15.80 -5.66 -18.22
C PRO A 105 -15.68 -4.14 -18.18
N GLY A 106 -14.47 -3.60 -18.31
CA GLY A 106 -14.17 -2.20 -18.03
C GLY A 106 -13.45 -1.48 -19.16
N GLY A 107 -13.03 -0.25 -18.88
CA GLY A 107 -12.37 0.64 -19.84
C GLY A 107 -13.18 1.90 -20.16
N PRO A 108 -12.68 2.74 -21.07
CA PRO A 108 -13.28 4.05 -21.37
C PRO A 108 -14.72 3.99 -21.90
N ASP A 109 -15.10 2.89 -22.53
CA ASP A 109 -16.43 2.68 -23.13
C ASP A 109 -17.36 1.82 -22.25
N SER A 110 -17.03 1.68 -20.96
CA SER A 110 -17.83 0.91 -19.99
C SER A 110 -18.52 1.82 -18.98
N ASP A 111 -19.48 1.27 -18.24
CA ASP A 111 -20.17 1.97 -17.13
C ASP A 111 -19.24 2.24 -15.92
N PHE A 112 -18.03 1.70 -15.91
CA PHE A 112 -17.05 1.91 -14.84
C PHE A 112 -16.26 3.20 -15.08
N GLU A 113 -16.62 4.25 -14.35
CA GLU A 113 -15.98 5.56 -14.41
C GLU A 113 -14.47 5.49 -14.18
N TYR A 114 -13.70 6.13 -15.07
CA TYR A 114 -12.24 6.25 -14.98
C TYR A 114 -11.52 4.92 -14.76
N SER A 115 -12.07 3.82 -15.28
CA SER A 115 -11.44 2.50 -15.20
C SER A 115 -10.47 2.26 -16.36
N THR A 116 -9.37 1.55 -16.09
CA THR A 116 -8.51 1.01 -17.16
C THR A 116 -9.16 -0.18 -17.82
N GLN A 117 -8.80 -0.43 -19.08
CA GLN A 117 -9.33 -1.58 -19.82
C GLN A 117 -9.12 -2.88 -19.04
N SER A 118 -10.18 -3.69 -18.97
CA SER A 118 -10.27 -4.96 -18.23
C SER A 118 -10.38 -4.85 -16.70
N TYR A 119 -10.46 -3.64 -16.13
CA TYR A 119 -10.60 -3.42 -14.68
C TYR A 119 -11.89 -2.69 -14.35
N THR A 120 -12.41 -2.87 -13.13
CA THR A 120 -13.64 -2.21 -12.67
C THR A 120 -13.39 -0.89 -11.96
N GLY A 121 -12.15 -0.61 -11.55
CA GLY A 121 -11.80 0.59 -10.78
C GLY A 121 -11.82 0.37 -9.26
N TYR A 122 -12.49 -0.69 -8.79
CA TYR A 122 -12.60 -1.02 -7.37
C TYR A 122 -11.43 -1.84 -6.81
N GLU A 123 -10.52 -2.29 -7.67
CA GLU A 123 -9.36 -3.04 -7.22
C GLU A 123 -8.37 -2.11 -6.48
N PRO A 124 -7.64 -2.59 -5.47
CA PRO A 124 -6.73 -1.74 -4.70
C PRO A 124 -5.70 -1.00 -5.54
N THR A 125 -5.24 -1.59 -6.65
CA THR A 125 -4.29 -0.92 -7.54
C THR A 125 -4.97 0.10 -8.44
N SER A 126 -6.14 -0.22 -9.00
CA SER A 126 -6.97 0.71 -9.77
C SER A 126 -7.34 1.94 -8.96
N MET A 127 -7.81 1.76 -7.71
CA MET A 127 -8.13 2.87 -6.82
C MET A 127 -6.92 3.78 -6.53
N ARG A 128 -5.71 3.22 -6.41
CA ARG A 128 -4.49 4.01 -6.24
C ARG A 128 -4.14 4.78 -7.52
N ALA A 129 -4.29 4.15 -8.68
CA ALA A 129 -4.05 4.78 -9.97
C ALA A 129 -5.00 5.94 -10.23
N ILE A 130 -6.31 5.76 -9.97
CA ILE A 130 -7.34 6.80 -10.07
C ILE A 130 -7.01 7.98 -9.16
N ARG A 131 -6.67 7.74 -7.89
CA ARG A 131 -6.26 8.80 -6.95
C ARG A 131 -5.02 9.57 -7.39
N ALA A 132 -4.08 8.88 -8.04
CA ALA A 132 -2.87 9.48 -8.61
C ALA A 132 -3.10 10.05 -10.02
N ARG A 133 -4.35 10.04 -10.53
CA ARG A 133 -4.71 10.44 -11.90
C ARG A 133 -3.82 9.79 -12.95
N TYR A 134 -3.48 8.51 -12.75
CA TYR A 134 -2.62 7.72 -13.62
C TYR A 134 -1.20 8.29 -13.83
N ASN A 135 -0.73 9.18 -12.94
CA ASN A 135 0.64 9.68 -12.97
C ASN A 135 1.62 8.59 -12.48
N PRO A 136 2.60 8.17 -13.29
CA PRO A 136 3.51 7.07 -12.95
C PRO A 136 4.35 7.37 -11.70
N TYR A 137 4.92 8.58 -11.62
CA TYR A 137 5.73 9.02 -10.50
C TYR A 137 4.96 8.99 -9.17
N LEU A 138 3.74 9.55 -9.15
CA LEU A 138 2.91 9.57 -7.95
C LEU A 138 2.46 8.17 -7.52
N GLN A 139 2.09 7.31 -8.47
CA GLN A 139 1.72 5.92 -8.19
C GLN A 139 2.88 5.16 -7.52
N THR A 140 4.08 5.28 -8.10
CA THR A 140 5.29 4.64 -7.59
C THR A 140 5.67 5.20 -6.22
N ARG A 141 5.79 6.52 -6.07
CA ARG A 141 6.18 7.17 -4.82
C ARG A 141 5.27 6.76 -3.67
N HIS A 142 3.96 6.90 -3.85
CA HIS A 142 3.00 6.57 -2.79
C HIS A 142 3.03 5.08 -2.42
N ARG A 143 3.26 4.19 -3.40
CA ARG A 143 3.35 2.75 -3.13
C ARG A 143 4.63 2.38 -2.38
N VAL A 144 5.76 2.96 -2.76
CA VAL A 144 7.06 2.76 -2.11
C VAL A 144 7.02 3.28 -0.67
N GLU A 145 6.52 4.49 -0.45
CA GLU A 145 6.37 5.08 0.89
C GLU A 145 5.47 4.24 1.79
N GLN A 146 4.34 3.76 1.26
CA GLN A 146 3.43 2.88 1.99
C GLN A 146 4.13 1.58 2.42
N LEU A 147 4.93 0.96 1.56
CA LEU A 147 5.67 -0.25 1.89
C LEU A 147 6.72 0.01 2.98
N LYS A 148 7.46 1.13 2.88
CA LYS A 148 8.43 1.55 3.91
C LYS A 148 7.75 1.77 5.26
N GLN A 149 6.61 2.46 5.30
CA GLN A 149 5.84 2.70 6.53
C GLN A 149 5.31 1.41 7.19
N LEU A 150 5.10 0.35 6.40
CA LEU A 150 4.69 -0.96 6.88
C LEU A 150 5.87 -1.85 7.33
N GLY A 151 7.10 -1.32 7.30
CA GLY A 151 8.32 -2.03 7.72
C GLY A 151 8.88 -2.97 6.66
N HIS A 152 8.55 -2.78 5.39
CA HIS A 152 9.20 -3.49 4.28
C HIS A 152 10.45 -2.73 3.83
N SER A 153 11.56 -3.45 3.62
CA SER A 153 12.67 -2.93 2.81
C SER A 153 12.20 -2.81 1.36
N VAL A 154 12.65 -1.75 0.70
CA VAL A 154 12.32 -1.42 -0.70
C VAL A 154 13.62 -1.15 -1.46
N ASP A 155 14.65 -1.94 -1.16
CA ASP A 155 15.99 -1.79 -1.77
C ASP A 155 16.03 -2.42 -3.17
N LYS A 156 15.18 -3.44 -3.41
CA LYS A 156 14.99 -4.08 -4.71
C LYS A 156 13.52 -3.99 -5.08
N VAL A 157 13.23 -3.41 -6.24
CA VAL A 157 11.86 -3.18 -6.71
C VAL A 157 11.66 -3.83 -8.06
N GLU A 158 10.55 -4.56 -8.19
CA GLU A 158 10.08 -5.07 -9.47
C GLU A 158 8.82 -4.30 -9.86
N PHE A 159 8.85 -3.67 -11.03
CA PHE A 159 7.73 -2.92 -11.55
C PHE A 159 6.85 -3.82 -12.42
N ILE A 160 5.54 -3.73 -12.19
CA ILE A 160 4.53 -4.37 -13.05
C ILE A 160 3.67 -3.27 -13.64
N VAL A 161 3.80 -3.06 -14.96
CA VAL A 161 2.93 -2.16 -15.70
C VAL A 161 1.66 -2.92 -16.06
N MET A 162 0.53 -2.37 -15.64
CA MET A 162 -0.80 -2.95 -15.84
C MET A 162 -1.71 -1.96 -16.58
N GLY A 163 -2.80 -2.50 -17.13
CA GLY A 163 -3.83 -1.71 -17.82
C GLY A 163 -3.77 -1.90 -19.33
N GLY A 164 -4.82 -2.53 -19.87
CA GLY A 164 -5.07 -2.65 -21.31
C GLY A 164 -3.85 -3.05 -22.15
N THR A 165 -3.63 -2.30 -23.22
CA THR A 165 -2.61 -2.54 -24.23
C THR A 165 -1.55 -1.44 -24.18
N PHE A 166 -0.76 -1.35 -23.10
CA PHE A 166 0.27 -0.30 -22.93
C PHE A 166 1.15 -0.08 -24.18
N MET A 167 1.52 -1.16 -24.86
CA MET A 167 2.35 -1.10 -26.08
C MET A 167 1.66 -0.45 -27.29
N SER A 168 0.35 -0.27 -27.27
CA SER A 168 -0.41 0.46 -28.31
C SER A 168 -0.48 1.97 -28.06
N LEU A 169 0.05 2.45 -26.93
CA LEU A 169 0.13 3.88 -26.68
C LEU A 169 1.27 4.52 -27.48
N PRO A 170 1.17 5.83 -27.78
CA PRO A 170 2.24 6.59 -28.41
C PRO A 170 3.59 6.43 -27.70
N GLU A 171 4.67 6.45 -28.48
CA GLU A 171 6.04 6.25 -27.98
C GLU A 171 6.45 7.29 -26.94
N ASP A 172 6.19 8.57 -27.20
CA ASP A 172 6.39 9.68 -26.26
C ASP A 172 5.72 9.45 -24.90
N TYR A 173 4.50 8.88 -24.89
CA TYR A 173 3.82 8.54 -23.64
C TYR A 173 4.47 7.35 -22.94
N ARG A 174 4.88 6.31 -23.68
CA ARG A 174 5.52 5.12 -23.10
C ARG A 174 6.87 5.50 -22.47
N ASP A 175 7.65 6.32 -23.15
CA ASP A 175 8.96 6.79 -22.67
C ASP A 175 8.81 7.70 -21.45
N TYR A 176 7.81 8.59 -21.44
CA TYR A 176 7.49 9.39 -20.24
C TYR A 176 7.01 8.52 -19.06
N PHE A 177 6.34 7.40 -19.35
CA PHE A 177 5.74 6.56 -18.31
C PHE A 177 6.78 5.71 -17.55
N ILE A 178 7.85 5.32 -18.22
CA ILE A 178 8.95 4.50 -17.68
C ILE A 178 9.97 5.39 -16.95
#